data_AF-A0A0D3RPA6-F1
#
_entry.id   AF-A0A0D3RPA6-F1
#
_cell.length_a   1.000
_cell.length_b   1.000
_cell.length_c   1.000
_cell.angle_alpha   90.00
_cell.angle_beta   90.00
_cell.angle_gamma   90.00
#
_symmetry.space_group_name_H-M   'P 1'
#
loop_
_entity.id
_entity.type
_entity.pdbx_description
1 polymer ?
#
loop_
_entity_poly.entity_id
_entity_poly.type
_entity_poly.pdbx_seq_one_letter_code
_entity_poly.pdbx_strand_id
1 'polypeptide(L)'
;MGKVVLLKTPVRMKGEIPHRRGKGMMSGRFPKKTAEHFIKLLKSLSGNANSNEIGNPVVVEAIANSGQKVYGKFGRVQRKRTHVRIVAKSQLKKRGTEK
;
A
#
# COMPACT_ATOMS: atom_id res chain seq x y z
N MET A 1 3.34 8.06 0.00
CA MET A 1 3.79 7.36 -1.22
C MET A 1 4.75 8.18 -2.10
N GLY A 2 4.57 9.50 -2.29
CA GLY A 2 5.43 10.31 -3.17
C GLY A 2 6.94 10.21 -2.90
N LYS A 3 7.36 10.13 -1.63
CA LYS A 3 8.78 9.96 -1.26
C LYS A 3 9.39 8.63 -1.76
N VAL A 4 8.58 7.58 -1.90
CA VAL A 4 9.02 6.27 -2.43
C VAL A 4 9.24 6.35 -3.94
N VAL A 5 8.36 7.06 -4.64
CA VAL A 5 8.47 7.30 -6.10
C VAL A 5 9.74 8.08 -6.43
N LEU A 6 10.07 9.08 -5.61
CA LEU A 6 11.29 9.89 -5.72
C LEU A 6 12.56 9.17 -5.21
N LEU A 7 12.48 7.89 -4.86
CA LEU A 7 13.58 7.09 -4.32
C LEU A 7 14.21 7.65 -3.03
N LYS A 8 13.50 8.52 -2.31
CA LYS A 8 13.97 9.16 -1.07
C LYS A 8 13.72 8.29 0.16
N THR A 9 12.62 7.53 0.14
CA THR A 9 12.24 6.68 1.27
C THR A 9 12.02 5.23 0.80
N PRO A 10 12.88 4.29 1.20
CA PRO A 10 12.71 2.87 0.87
C PRO A 10 11.56 2.23 1.66
N VAL A 11 10.92 1.22 1.05
CA VAL A 11 9.95 0.36 1.70
C VAL A 11 10.70 -0.82 2.32
N ARG A 12 10.50 -1.06 3.62
CA ARG A 12 11.06 -2.20 4.33
C ARG A 12 10.48 -3.49 3.76
N MET A 13 11.34 -4.44 3.43
CA MET A 13 10.94 -5.73 2.87
C MET A 13 11.82 -6.82 3.49
N LYS A 14 11.20 -7.95 3.83
CA LYS A 14 11.90 -9.15 4.32
C LYS A 14 12.35 -10.02 3.13
N GLY A 15 13.43 -10.78 3.31
CA GLY A 15 13.97 -11.71 2.32
C GLY A 15 15.33 -11.27 1.74
N GLU A 16 15.73 -11.91 0.64
CA GLU A 16 17.00 -11.65 -0.06
C GLU A 16 16.96 -10.32 -0.83
N ILE A 17 17.14 -9.22 -0.11
CA ILE A 17 17.06 -7.86 -0.63
C ILE A 17 18.27 -7.06 -0.16
N PRO A 18 18.84 -6.19 -1.02
CA PRO A 18 19.98 -5.36 -0.65
C PRO A 18 19.71 -4.51 0.60
N HIS A 19 20.77 -4.34 1.37
CA HIS A 19 20.70 -3.53 2.58
C HIS A 19 20.49 -2.06 2.23
N ARG A 20 19.75 -1.34 3.08
CA ARG A 20 19.47 0.09 2.88
C ARG A 20 19.76 0.89 4.14
N ARG A 21 20.29 2.10 3.95
CA ARG A 21 20.55 3.03 5.05
C ARG A 21 19.23 3.62 5.56
N GLY A 22 19.05 3.61 6.88
CA GLY A 22 17.90 4.21 7.56
C GLY A 22 17.71 3.66 8.98
N LYS A 23 17.12 4.45 9.87
CA LYS A 23 16.88 4.05 11.27
C LYS A 23 16.02 2.78 11.30
N GLY A 24 16.53 1.71 11.91
CA GLY A 24 15.84 0.42 12.04
C GLY A 24 15.55 -0.28 10.71
N MET A 25 16.37 -0.05 9.68
CA MET A 25 16.20 -0.67 8.36
C MET A 25 17.44 -1.49 8.01
N MET A 26 17.24 -2.81 7.90
CA MET A 26 18.26 -3.75 7.42
C MET A 26 18.19 -3.84 5.90
N SER A 27 17.00 -4.05 5.34
CA SER A 27 16.75 -4.33 3.93
C SER A 27 15.53 -3.56 3.38
N GLY A 28 15.56 -3.23 2.08
CA GLY A 28 14.42 -2.56 1.43
C GLY A 28 14.59 -2.24 -0.07
N ARG A 29 13.47 -1.93 -0.74
CA ARG A 29 13.42 -1.49 -2.15
C ARG A 29 12.51 -0.28 -2.34
N PHE A 30 12.54 0.29 -3.55
CA PHE A 30 11.68 1.39 -3.97
C PHE A 30 10.71 0.91 -5.07
N PRO A 31 9.56 0.34 -4.71
CA PRO A 31 8.60 -0.18 -5.69
C PRO A 31 7.83 0.98 -6.35
N LYS A 32 8.48 1.66 -7.30
CA LYS A 32 7.96 2.88 -7.96
C LYS A 32 6.57 2.67 -8.56
N LYS A 33 6.41 1.66 -9.42
CA LYS A 33 5.12 1.36 -10.09
C LYS A 33 4.01 1.08 -9.08
N THR A 34 4.29 0.25 -8.07
CA THR A 34 3.34 -0.05 -7.00
C THR A 34 2.93 1.23 -6.26
N ALA A 35 3.89 2.06 -5.88
CA ALA A 35 3.60 3.32 -5.19
C ALA A 35 2.71 4.26 -6.04
N GLU A 36 2.93 4.34 -7.35
CA GLU A 36 2.08 5.12 -8.28
C GLU A 36 0.64 4.59 -8.31
N HIS A 37 0.43 3.27 -8.37
CA HIS A 37 -0.90 2.67 -8.30
C HIS A 37 -1.60 2.97 -6.96
N PHE A 38 -0.88 2.86 -5.83
CA PHE A 38 -1.44 3.18 -4.52
C PHE A 38 -1.79 4.66 -4.36
N ILE A 39 -1.03 5.59 -4.98
CA ILE A 39 -1.41 7.02 -4.98
C ILE A 39 -2.78 7.21 -5.64
N LYS A 40 -3.02 6.56 -6.77
CA LYS A 40 -4.33 6.64 -7.46
C LYS A 40 -5.44 6.04 -6.61
N LEU A 41 -5.22 4.87 -6.01
CA LEU A 41 -6.20 4.23 -5.12
C LEU A 41 -6.53 5.09 -3.90
N LEU A 42 -5.54 5.66 -3.24
CA LEU A 42 -5.76 6.51 -2.05
C LEU A 42 -6.49 7.81 -2.40
N LYS A 43 -6.23 8.40 -3.57
CA LYS A 43 -7.00 9.56 -4.07
C LYS A 43 -8.47 9.19 -4.30
N SER A 44 -8.73 8.05 -4.94
CA SER A 44 -10.10 7.55 -5.12
C SER A 44 -10.78 7.26 -3.79
N LEU A 45 -10.08 6.63 -2.84
CA LEU A 45 -10.60 6.36 -1.50
C LEU A 45 -10.94 7.66 -0.75
N SER A 46 -10.10 8.70 -0.88
CA SER A 46 -10.36 10.01 -0.29
C SER A 46 -11.58 10.69 -0.92
N GLY A 47 -11.75 10.59 -2.25
CA GLY A 47 -12.94 11.09 -2.92
C GLY A 47 -14.21 10.39 -2.42
N ASN A 48 -14.17 9.06 -2.32
CA ASN A 48 -15.28 8.27 -1.79
C ASN A 48 -15.58 8.59 -0.32
N ALA A 49 -14.55 8.83 0.50
CA ALA A 49 -14.74 9.21 1.90
C ALA A 49 -15.44 10.56 2.03
N ASN A 50 -15.07 11.54 1.19
CA ASN A 50 -15.72 12.85 1.15
C ASN A 50 -17.20 12.73 0.72
N SER A 51 -17.50 11.92 -0.31
CA SER A 51 -18.88 11.68 -0.76
C SER A 51 -19.75 10.98 0.29
N ASN A 52 -19.14 10.20 1.19
CA ASN A 52 -19.84 9.53 2.30
C ASN A 52 -19.69 10.29 3.64
N GLU A 53 -19.23 11.54 3.61
CA GLU A 53 -19.08 12.42 4.78
C GLU A 53 -18.26 11.81 5.94
N ILE A 54 -17.33 10.91 5.62
CA ILE A 54 -16.48 10.26 6.61
C ILE A 54 -15.39 11.25 7.06
N GLY A 55 -15.58 11.84 8.24
CA GLY A 55 -14.60 12.71 8.87
C GLY A 55 -13.33 11.96 9.30
N ASN A 56 -12.17 12.52 8.96
CA ASN A 56 -10.84 11.98 9.30
C ASN A 56 -10.70 10.47 9.04
N PRO A 57 -10.76 10.03 7.78
CA PRO A 57 -10.72 8.62 7.43
C PRO A 57 -9.33 8.02 7.73
N VAL A 58 -9.31 6.90 8.45
CA VAL A 58 -8.11 6.11 8.73
C VAL A 58 -8.24 4.75 8.06
N VAL A 59 -7.18 4.33 7.39
CA VAL A 59 -7.09 3.00 6.77
C VAL A 59 -7.00 1.95 7.89
N VAL A 60 -8.02 1.10 7.99
CA VAL A 60 -8.10 0.03 8.99
C VAL A 60 -7.65 -1.30 8.40
N GLU A 61 -7.96 -1.54 7.11
CA GLU A 61 -7.68 -2.78 6.43
C GLU A 61 -6.99 -2.51 5.09
N ALA A 62 -5.90 -3.22 4.83
CA ALA A 62 -5.19 -3.19 3.55
C ALA A 62 -4.72 -4.61 3.20
N ILE A 63 -5.45 -5.27 2.29
CA ILE A 63 -5.22 -6.66 1.91
C ILE A 63 -4.84 -6.74 0.43
N ALA A 64 -3.83 -7.55 0.12
CA ALA A 64 -3.40 -7.86 -1.23
C ALA A 64 -3.58 -9.36 -1.50
N ASN A 65 -4.54 -9.72 -2.35
CA ASN A 65 -4.84 -11.08 -2.73
C ASN A 65 -4.27 -11.41 -4.12
N SER A 66 -3.80 -12.64 -4.30
CA SER A 66 -3.36 -13.11 -5.62
C SER A 66 -4.57 -13.13 -6.57
N GLY A 67 -4.40 -12.52 -7.75
CA GLY A 67 -5.40 -12.55 -8.82
C GLY A 67 -5.08 -13.61 -9.86
N GLN A 68 -5.95 -13.72 -10.87
CA GLN A 68 -5.75 -14.65 -11.97
C GLN A 68 -4.43 -14.38 -12.70
N LYS A 69 -3.61 -15.42 -12.86
CA LYS A 69 -2.34 -15.35 -13.60
C LYS A 69 -2.62 -15.30 -15.10
N VAL A 70 -1.88 -14.46 -15.82
CA VAL A 70 -1.94 -14.42 -17.29
C VAL A 70 -0.75 -15.16 -17.87
N TYR A 71 -1.06 -16.06 -18.80
CA TYR A 71 -0.07 -16.86 -19.51
C TYR A 71 0.30 -16.18 -20.83
N GLY A 72 1.60 -16.10 -21.11
CA GLY A 72 2.14 -15.68 -22.40
C GLY A 72 2.38 -16.86 -23.33
N LYS A 73 3.21 -16.65 -24.35
CA LYS A 73 3.52 -17.62 -25.42
C LYS A 73 3.82 -19.01 -24.84
N PHE A 74 3.06 -20.02 -25.28
CA PHE A 74 3.17 -21.42 -24.89
C PHE A 74 3.15 -21.66 -23.36
N GLY A 75 2.52 -20.79 -22.57
CA GLY A 75 2.41 -20.95 -21.11
C GLY A 75 3.71 -20.71 -20.33
N ARG A 76 4.85 -20.45 -20.99
CA ARG A 76 6.17 -20.30 -20.36
C ARG A 76 6.29 -19.02 -19.52
N VAL A 77 5.65 -17.94 -19.95
CA VAL A 77 5.68 -16.65 -19.23
C VAL A 77 4.42 -16.51 -18.39
N GLN A 78 4.56 -16.49 -17.07
CA GLN A 78 3.45 -16.24 -16.15
C GLN A 78 3.56 -14.84 -15.55
N ARG A 79 2.57 -13.99 -15.82
CA ARG A 79 2.46 -12.68 -15.17
C ARG A 79 1.57 -12.80 -13.95
N LYS A 80 2.08 -12.38 -12.78
CA LYS A 80 1.32 -12.31 -11.54
C LYS A 80 0.38 -11.10 -11.59
N ARG A 81 -0.86 -11.27 -11.17
CA ARG A 81 -1.83 -10.20 -10.92
C ARG A 81 -2.23 -10.21 -9.45
N THR A 82 -2.70 -9.08 -8.95
CA THR A 82 -3.04 -8.89 -7.54
C THR A 82 -4.28 -8.02 -7.44
N HIS A 83 -5.24 -8.43 -6.61
CA HIS A 83 -6.36 -7.62 -6.19
C HIS A 83 -6.01 -6.96 -4.87
N VAL A 84 -6.24 -5.65 -4.76
CA VAL A 84 -5.94 -4.89 -3.56
C VAL A 84 -7.25 -4.33 -3.01
N ARG A 85 -7.53 -4.61 -1.74
CA ARG A 85 -8.66 -4.08 -0.99
C ARG A 85 -8.13 -3.15 0.09
N ILE A 86 -8.66 -1.93 0.14
CA ILE A 86 -8.33 -0.92 1.15
C ILE A 86 -9.64 -0.45 1.75
N VAL A 87 -9.75 -0.50 3.07
CA VAL A 87 -10.95 -0.04 3.80
C VAL A 87 -10.53 1.06 4.76
N ALA A 88 -11.21 2.20 4.67
CA ALA A 88 -11.10 3.28 5.63
C ALA A 88 -12.36 3.37 6.49
N LYS A 89 -12.18 3.76 7.75
CA LYS A 89 -13.25 4.10 8.69
C LYS A 89 -12.96 5.46 9.32
N SER A 90 -13.98 6.12 9.84
CA SER A 90 -13.78 7.32 10.66
C SER A 90 -12.99 6.97 11.93
N GLN A 91 -12.18 7.91 12.40
CA GLN A 91 -11.60 7.76 13.73
C GLN A 91 -12.70 7.79 14.79
N LEU A 92 -12.84 6.69 15.53
CA LEU A 92 -13.52 6.73 16.82
C LEU A 92 -12.64 7.56 17.76
N LYS A 93 -13.16 8.66 18.31
CA LYS A 93 -12.52 9.36 19.44
C LYS A 93 -12.29 8.30 20.52
N LYS A 94 -11.02 8.05 20.88
CA LYS A 94 -10.72 7.24 22.06
C LYS A 94 -11.38 7.94 23.25
N ARG A 95 -12.36 7.32 23.91
CA ARG A 95 -12.75 7.71 25.26
C ARG A 95 -11.47 7.60 26.09
N GLY A 96 -10.98 8.72 26.59
CA GLY A 96 -9.78 8.76 27.41
C GLY A 96 -9.97 7.78 28.57
N THR A 97 -9.01 6.90 28.77
CA THR A 97 -8.80 6.27 30.07
C THR A 97 -8.41 7.39 31.03
N GLU A 98 -9.39 7.91 31.77
CA GLU A 98 -9.16 8.61 33.02
C GLU A 98 -8.39 7.64 33.94
N LYS A 99 -7.18 8.06 34.31
CA LYS A 99 -6.43 7.53 35.45
C LYS A 99 -6.15 8.71 36.36
#